data_AF-A0A2T9ZLQ6-F1
#
_entry.id   AF-A0A2T9ZLQ6-F1
#
_cell.length_a   1.000
_cell.length_b   1.000
_cell.length_c   1.000
_cell.angle_alpha   90.00
_cell.angle_beta   90.00
_cell.angle_gamma   90.00
#
_symmetry.space_group_name_H-M   'P 1'
#
loop_
_entity.id
_entity.type
_entity.pdbx_description
1 polymer ?
#
loop_
_entity_poly.entity_id
_entity_poly.type
_entity_poly.pdbx_seq_one_letter_code
_entity_poly.pdbx_strand_id
1 'polypeptide(L)'
;MKISIHILLVSFVLGCPTNPLHAQQNLVDPLESSMWEDMRLSLLGGAKVVFDDRVRVLAPDDAEDSMNVPVLVDASALGKVSRIVVFAELNPIHKVLEMEPLHAKPLVGFRIKVQQATPIRAAVLTQDGQWHVGGRIVDAAGGGCTLPSLGSENSDWASRMGEVIGRLWSNKDSTRLRLRIMHPMDTGLVPGIPAFYINRLEFLDPKGETLSRLFLYEPVSENPVITLDLPQRDSVTVIGTDNNGNPVEARIMTGLNEVEL
;
A
#
# COMPACT_ATOMS: atom_id res chain seq x y z
N MET A 1 -27.58 -82.15 -6.77
CA MET A 1 -26.55 -81.52 -7.62
C MET A 1 -27.00 -80.09 -7.94
N LYS A 2 -26.53 -79.09 -7.18
CA LYS A 2 -26.78 -77.66 -7.42
C LYS A 2 -25.46 -76.94 -7.11
N ILE A 3 -24.88 -76.31 -8.13
CA ILE A 3 -23.63 -75.56 -8.05
C ILE A 3 -24.01 -74.09 -7.86
N SER A 4 -23.62 -73.49 -6.74
CA SER A 4 -23.79 -72.06 -6.47
C SER A 4 -22.51 -71.29 -6.78
N ILE A 5 -22.59 -70.40 -7.76
CA ILE A 5 -21.55 -69.44 -8.15
C ILE A 5 -21.61 -68.25 -7.19
N HIS A 6 -20.51 -67.96 -6.49
CA HIS A 6 -20.36 -66.73 -5.70
C HIS A 6 -19.68 -65.66 -6.57
N ILE A 7 -20.38 -64.55 -6.82
CA ILE A 7 -19.87 -63.37 -7.51
C ILE A 7 -19.21 -62.46 -6.45
N LEU A 8 -17.92 -62.21 -6.61
CA LEU A 8 -17.13 -61.28 -5.78
C LEU A 8 -17.33 -59.86 -6.31
N LEU A 9 -17.96 -58.98 -5.52
CA LEU A 9 -18.10 -57.55 -5.86
C LEU A 9 -16.88 -56.78 -5.34
N VAL A 10 -16.08 -56.23 -6.25
CA VAL A 10 -14.96 -55.33 -5.92
C VAL A 10 -15.50 -53.89 -5.96
N SER A 11 -15.60 -53.25 -4.80
CA SER A 11 -15.96 -51.83 -4.68
C SER A 11 -14.74 -50.95 -4.98
N PHE A 12 -14.80 -50.22 -6.08
CA PHE A 12 -13.81 -49.24 -6.49
C PHE A 12 -14.13 -47.89 -5.81
N VAL A 13 -13.32 -47.47 -4.84
CA VAL A 13 -13.45 -46.15 -4.20
C VAL A 13 -12.81 -45.11 -5.11
N LEU A 14 -13.63 -44.36 -5.83
CA LEU A 14 -13.20 -43.20 -6.62
C LEU A 14 -12.83 -42.05 -5.68
N GLY A 15 -11.54 -41.70 -5.64
CA GLY A 15 -11.04 -40.52 -4.95
C GLY A 15 -11.49 -39.24 -5.66
N CYS A 16 -12.13 -38.33 -4.92
CA CYS A 16 -12.43 -36.98 -5.37
C CYS A 16 -11.13 -36.20 -5.57
N PRO A 17 -10.85 -35.62 -6.76
CA PRO A 17 -9.77 -34.66 -6.90
C PRO A 17 -10.16 -33.37 -6.16
N THR A 18 -9.36 -32.99 -5.16
CA THR A 18 -9.44 -31.68 -4.51
C THR A 18 -8.96 -30.62 -5.49
N ASN A 19 -9.88 -29.92 -6.15
CA ASN A 19 -9.54 -28.72 -6.91
C ASN A 19 -8.94 -27.67 -5.98
N PRO A 20 -7.82 -27.01 -6.34
CA PRO A 20 -7.34 -25.86 -5.59
C PRO A 20 -8.39 -24.76 -5.65
N LEU A 21 -8.73 -24.18 -4.49
CA LEU A 21 -9.58 -22.99 -4.38
C LEU A 21 -9.05 -21.93 -5.35
N HIS A 22 -9.79 -21.67 -6.43
CA HIS A 22 -9.58 -20.46 -7.21
C HIS A 22 -10.09 -19.30 -6.35
N ALA A 23 -9.22 -18.31 -6.11
CA ALA A 23 -9.62 -17.07 -5.47
C ALA A 23 -10.80 -16.46 -6.23
N GLN A 24 -11.81 -15.96 -5.49
CA GLN A 24 -13.05 -15.50 -6.09
C GLN A 24 -12.82 -14.18 -6.80
N GLN A 25 -12.86 -14.20 -8.14
CA GLN A 25 -12.84 -13.02 -8.98
C GLN A 25 -14.28 -12.58 -9.24
N ASN A 26 -14.67 -11.43 -8.70
CA ASN A 26 -16.00 -10.86 -8.88
C ASN A 26 -15.94 -9.69 -9.88
N LEU A 27 -16.95 -9.57 -10.73
CA LEU A 27 -17.11 -8.40 -11.62
C LEU A 27 -17.97 -7.30 -11.00
N VAL A 28 -18.72 -7.64 -9.95
CA VAL A 28 -19.57 -6.73 -9.19
C VAL A 28 -18.77 -6.19 -8.01
N ASP A 29 -18.89 -4.89 -7.74
CA ASP A 29 -18.20 -4.25 -6.63
C ASP A 29 -18.65 -4.81 -5.28
N PRO A 30 -17.77 -5.49 -4.52
CA PRO A 30 -18.13 -6.07 -3.23
C PRO A 30 -18.38 -5.03 -2.13
N LEU A 31 -17.96 -3.78 -2.32
CA LEU A 31 -18.24 -2.70 -1.37
C LEU A 31 -19.49 -1.89 -1.74
N GLU A 32 -20.14 -2.21 -2.85
CA GLU A 32 -21.36 -1.54 -3.35
C GLU A 32 -21.24 0.00 -3.37
N SER A 33 -20.05 0.52 -3.68
CA SER A 33 -19.80 1.95 -3.61
C SER A 33 -20.43 2.67 -4.81
N SER A 34 -21.19 3.72 -4.53
CA SER A 34 -21.73 4.61 -5.57
C SER A 34 -20.64 5.40 -6.32
N MET A 35 -19.47 5.60 -5.70
CA MET A 35 -18.33 6.33 -6.27
C MET A 35 -17.43 5.44 -7.12
N TRP A 36 -17.61 4.12 -7.09
CA TRP A 36 -16.67 3.16 -7.68
C TRP A 36 -16.40 3.44 -9.17
N GLU A 37 -17.46 3.69 -9.95
CA GLU A 37 -17.33 3.89 -11.39
C GLU A 37 -16.54 5.16 -11.73
N ASP A 38 -16.77 6.25 -10.98
CA ASP A 38 -16.01 7.49 -11.14
C ASP A 38 -14.53 7.30 -10.79
N MET A 39 -14.23 6.52 -9.74
CA MET A 39 -12.85 6.19 -9.37
C MET A 39 -12.17 5.35 -10.44
N ARG A 40 -12.87 4.35 -10.98
CA ARG A 40 -12.35 3.50 -12.06
C ARG A 40 -12.05 4.30 -13.33
N LEU A 41 -12.92 5.24 -13.70
CA LEU A 41 -12.72 6.10 -14.86
C LEU A 41 -11.55 7.07 -14.66
N SER A 42 -11.54 7.79 -13.54
CA SER A 42 -10.56 8.86 -13.27
C SER A 42 -9.16 8.34 -12.93
N LEU A 43 -9.05 7.25 -12.16
CA LEU A 43 -7.75 6.76 -11.66
C LEU A 43 -7.17 5.62 -12.51
N LEU A 44 -8.04 4.82 -13.14
CA LEU A 44 -7.64 3.64 -13.92
C LEU A 44 -7.92 3.80 -15.43
N GLY A 45 -8.35 4.99 -15.87
CA GLY A 45 -8.61 5.29 -17.28
C GLY A 45 -9.75 4.46 -17.88
N GLY A 46 -10.68 3.99 -17.05
CA GLY A 46 -11.79 3.14 -17.51
C GLY A 46 -11.38 1.72 -17.88
N ALA A 47 -10.23 1.23 -17.39
CA ALA A 47 -9.80 -0.14 -17.60
C ALA A 47 -10.79 -1.16 -17.02
N LYS A 48 -10.84 -2.36 -17.62
CA LYS A 48 -11.57 -3.50 -17.06
C LYS A 48 -10.86 -3.98 -15.81
N VAL A 49 -11.62 -4.26 -14.76
CA VAL A 49 -11.10 -4.75 -13.49
C VAL A 49 -11.77 -6.07 -13.11
N VAL A 50 -11.12 -6.81 -12.22
CA VAL A 50 -11.73 -7.87 -11.41
C VAL A 50 -11.54 -7.53 -9.94
N PHE A 51 -12.55 -7.74 -9.11
CA PHE A 51 -12.40 -7.69 -7.67
C PHE A 51 -11.79 -9.02 -7.19
N ASP A 52 -10.71 -8.96 -6.43
CA ASP A 52 -9.86 -10.12 -6.16
C ASP A 52 -9.37 -10.12 -4.71
N ASP A 53 -9.75 -11.14 -3.95
CA ASP A 53 -9.39 -11.28 -2.52
C ASP A 53 -7.87 -11.42 -2.28
N ARG A 54 -7.09 -11.69 -3.34
CA ARG A 54 -5.62 -11.70 -3.27
C ARG A 54 -5.03 -10.29 -3.15
N VAL A 55 -5.80 -9.24 -3.46
CA VAL A 55 -5.45 -7.85 -3.17
C VAL A 55 -5.99 -7.51 -1.79
N ARG A 56 -5.14 -7.65 -0.77
CA ARG A 56 -5.53 -7.41 0.61
C ARG A 56 -5.29 -5.96 0.99
N VAL A 57 -6.35 -5.25 1.36
CA VAL A 57 -6.28 -3.94 2.01
C VAL A 57 -6.63 -4.12 3.47
N LEU A 58 -5.66 -3.87 4.35
CA LEU A 58 -5.80 -3.99 5.79
C LEU A 58 -5.76 -2.61 6.42
N ALA A 59 -6.80 -2.29 7.18
CA ALA A 59 -6.99 -1.06 7.92
C ALA A 59 -7.88 -1.40 9.15
N PRO A 60 -7.87 -0.56 10.20
CA PRO A 60 -8.83 -0.72 11.30
C PRO A 60 -10.27 -0.55 10.79
N ASP A 61 -11.22 -1.11 11.52
CA ASP A 61 -12.64 -0.90 11.22
C ASP A 61 -13.04 0.56 11.52
N ASP A 62 -12.51 1.11 12.62
CA ASP A 62 -12.73 2.49 13.07
C ASP A 62 -11.42 3.31 13.10
N ALA A 63 -11.43 4.49 12.51
CA ALA A 63 -10.35 5.47 12.54
C ALA A 63 -10.51 6.45 13.72
N GLU A 64 -10.06 6.03 14.91
CA GLU A 64 -10.04 6.88 16.12
C GLU A 64 -9.25 8.18 15.90
N ASP A 65 -8.12 8.11 15.18
CA ASP A 65 -7.37 9.26 14.70
C ASP A 65 -7.46 9.33 13.17
N SER A 66 -8.34 10.20 12.70
CA SER A 66 -8.58 10.42 11.27
C SER A 66 -7.38 11.07 10.54
N MET A 67 -6.39 11.60 11.25
CA MET A 67 -5.14 12.10 10.65
C MET A 67 -4.12 10.99 10.37
N ASN A 68 -4.25 9.83 11.05
CA ASN A 68 -3.21 8.78 11.09
C ASN A 68 -3.79 7.37 10.96
N VAL A 69 -4.62 7.12 9.95
CA VAL A 69 -5.19 5.79 9.70
C VAL A 69 -4.13 4.86 9.10
N PRO A 70 -3.71 3.78 9.78
CA PRO A 70 -2.74 2.85 9.22
C PRO A 70 -3.37 1.97 8.14
N VAL A 71 -2.69 1.87 7.00
CA VAL A 71 -3.09 1.04 5.86
C VAL A 71 -1.93 0.13 5.46
N LEU A 72 -2.21 -1.15 5.25
CA LEU A 72 -1.29 -2.09 4.63
C LEU A 72 -1.96 -2.70 3.41
N VAL A 73 -1.33 -2.54 2.25
CA VAL A 73 -1.72 -3.20 1.01
C VAL A 73 -0.75 -4.36 0.76
N ASP A 74 -1.28 -5.56 0.56
CA ASP A 74 -0.51 -6.75 0.19
C ASP A 74 -1.16 -7.42 -1.03
N ALA A 75 -0.44 -7.42 -2.15
CA ALA A 75 -0.83 -8.07 -3.39
C ALA A 75 0.16 -9.16 -3.81
N SER A 76 0.99 -9.65 -2.88
CA SER A 76 2.04 -10.64 -3.15
C SER A 76 1.50 -11.96 -3.70
N ALA A 77 0.25 -12.30 -3.39
CA ALA A 77 -0.44 -13.48 -3.90
C ALA A 77 -0.80 -13.39 -5.40
N LEU A 78 -0.67 -12.23 -6.05
CA LEU A 78 -0.84 -12.07 -7.51
C LEU A 78 0.42 -12.41 -8.31
N GLY A 79 1.57 -12.57 -7.67
CA GLY A 79 2.84 -12.77 -8.35
C GLY A 79 3.43 -11.47 -8.89
N LYS A 80 3.62 -11.36 -10.21
CA LYS A 80 4.33 -10.22 -10.82
C LYS A 80 3.38 -9.02 -11.04
N VAL A 81 3.60 -7.98 -10.26
CA VAL A 81 2.85 -6.72 -10.28
C VAL A 81 3.71 -5.62 -10.91
N SER A 82 3.12 -4.83 -11.81
CA SER A 82 3.77 -3.66 -12.42
C SER A 82 3.48 -2.38 -11.65
N ARG A 83 2.24 -2.21 -11.14
CA ARG A 83 1.80 -0.98 -10.47
C ARG A 83 0.71 -1.27 -9.44
N ILE A 84 0.73 -0.52 -8.33
CA ILE A 84 -0.34 -0.47 -7.34
C ILE A 84 -0.80 0.98 -7.25
N VAL A 85 -2.11 1.22 -7.26
CA VAL A 85 -2.72 2.54 -7.05
C VAL A 85 -3.65 2.43 -5.85
N VAL A 86 -3.38 3.22 -4.82
CA VAL A 86 -4.19 3.28 -3.60
C VAL A 86 -4.96 4.58 -3.54
N PHE A 87 -6.24 4.49 -3.21
CA PHE A 87 -7.14 5.63 -3.14
C PHE A 87 -8.22 5.45 -2.07
N ALA A 88 -8.72 6.57 -1.57
CA ALA A 88 -9.85 6.67 -0.66
C ALA A 88 -11.00 7.38 -1.36
N GLU A 89 -12.14 6.71 -1.54
CA GLU A 89 -13.18 7.17 -2.45
C GLU A 89 -13.88 8.46 -2.00
N LEU A 90 -14.05 8.66 -0.69
CA LEU A 90 -14.81 9.80 -0.14
C LEU A 90 -13.91 10.89 0.48
N ASN A 91 -12.60 10.80 0.24
CA ASN A 91 -11.69 11.91 0.51
C ASN A 91 -11.79 12.98 -0.60
N PRO A 92 -11.64 14.27 -0.28
CA PRO A 92 -11.61 15.33 -1.30
C PRO A 92 -10.48 15.16 -2.33
N ILE A 93 -9.36 14.57 -1.90
CA ILE A 93 -8.26 14.13 -2.76
C ILE A 93 -8.24 12.61 -2.69
N HIS A 94 -8.72 11.97 -3.76
CA HIS A 94 -8.98 10.53 -3.76
C HIS A 94 -7.70 9.69 -3.78
N LYS A 95 -6.75 10.08 -4.62
CA LYS A 95 -5.53 9.32 -4.87
C LYS A 95 -4.55 9.53 -3.73
N VAL A 96 -4.03 8.45 -3.17
CA VAL A 96 -3.21 8.50 -1.97
C VAL A 96 -1.76 8.13 -2.26
N LEU A 97 -1.55 7.04 -2.98
CA LEU A 97 -0.22 6.50 -3.23
C LEU A 97 -0.23 5.69 -4.52
N GLU A 98 0.89 5.71 -5.24
CA GLU A 98 1.23 4.67 -6.20
C GLU A 98 2.54 3.99 -5.84
N MET A 99 2.62 2.70 -6.14
CA MET A 99 3.85 1.92 -6.04
C MET A 99 4.16 1.24 -7.37
N GLU A 100 5.40 1.34 -7.79
CA GLU A 100 6.00 0.48 -8.81
C GLU A 100 6.93 -0.50 -8.09
N PRO A 101 6.53 -1.77 -7.89
CA PRO A 101 7.29 -2.68 -7.04
C PRO A 101 8.67 -3.01 -7.60
N LEU A 102 8.84 -3.11 -8.91
CA LEU A 102 10.08 -3.50 -9.59
C LEU A 102 10.67 -4.82 -9.04
N HIS A 103 11.59 -4.74 -8.07
CA HIS A 103 12.23 -5.89 -7.42
C HIS A 103 11.67 -6.15 -6.01
N ALA A 104 10.98 -5.17 -5.41
CA ALA A 104 10.29 -5.34 -4.14
C ALA A 104 9.07 -6.26 -4.27
N LYS A 105 8.65 -6.83 -3.13
CA LYS A 105 7.33 -7.47 -3.05
C LYS A 105 6.26 -6.38 -3.26
N PRO A 106 5.12 -6.70 -3.89
CA PRO A 106 4.01 -5.77 -4.06
C PRO A 106 3.23 -5.62 -2.74
N LEU A 107 3.91 -5.01 -1.75
CA LEU A 107 3.43 -4.77 -0.41
C LEU A 107 3.90 -3.38 0.03
N VAL A 108 2.96 -2.56 0.49
CA VAL A 108 3.25 -1.21 1.01
C VAL A 108 2.38 -0.90 2.22
N GLY A 109 3.03 -0.52 3.32
CA GLY A 109 2.40 -0.04 4.54
C GLY A 109 2.62 1.45 4.71
N PHE A 110 1.57 2.19 5.06
CA PHE A 110 1.59 3.64 5.19
C PHE A 110 0.47 4.13 6.12
N ARG A 111 0.38 5.45 6.30
CA ARG A 111 -0.73 6.08 7.03
C ARG A 111 -1.39 7.14 6.17
N ILE A 112 -2.69 7.29 6.32
CA ILE A 112 -3.49 8.25 5.56
C ILE A 112 -4.33 9.13 6.46
N LYS A 113 -4.65 10.31 5.95
CA LYS A 113 -5.70 11.19 6.44
C LYS A 113 -7.03 10.77 5.80
N VAL A 114 -8.09 10.66 6.58
CA VAL A 114 -9.46 10.39 6.10
C VAL A 114 -10.40 11.52 6.50
N GLN A 115 -11.28 11.92 5.59
CA GLN A 115 -12.21 13.03 5.84
C GLN A 115 -13.53 12.59 6.48
N GLN A 116 -13.93 11.34 6.24
CA GLN A 116 -15.17 10.71 6.69
C GLN A 116 -15.04 9.18 6.51
N ALA A 117 -16.04 8.42 6.95
CA ALA A 117 -16.14 7.00 6.63
C ALA A 117 -15.98 6.78 5.12
N THR A 118 -15.03 5.95 4.71
CA THR A 118 -14.65 5.83 3.30
C THR A 118 -14.20 4.42 2.95
N PRO A 119 -14.57 3.90 1.76
CA PRO A 119 -13.83 2.82 1.14
C PRO A 119 -12.38 3.26 0.87
N ILE A 120 -11.44 2.42 1.31
CA ILE A 120 -10.03 2.48 0.92
C ILE A 120 -9.78 1.30 -0.01
N ARG A 121 -9.22 1.57 -1.19
CA ARG A 121 -8.96 0.56 -2.21
C ARG A 121 -7.52 0.52 -2.65
N ALA A 122 -7.11 -0.65 -3.09
CA ALA A 122 -5.92 -0.84 -3.90
C ALA A 122 -6.32 -1.47 -5.24
N ALA A 123 -5.98 -0.80 -6.33
CA ALA A 123 -6.00 -1.37 -7.67
C ALA A 123 -4.58 -1.80 -8.03
N VAL A 124 -4.43 -3.04 -8.51
CA VAL A 124 -3.14 -3.66 -8.79
C VAL A 124 -3.11 -4.11 -10.24
N LEU A 125 -2.14 -3.59 -10.99
CA LEU A 125 -1.90 -3.99 -12.37
C LEU A 125 -0.85 -5.09 -12.39
N THR A 126 -1.22 -6.25 -12.91
CA THR A 126 -0.29 -7.37 -13.15
C THR A 126 0.41 -7.23 -14.49
N GLN A 127 1.52 -7.98 -14.69
CA GLN A 127 2.32 -7.89 -15.93
C GLN A 127 1.56 -8.29 -17.20
N ASP A 128 0.48 -9.06 -17.08
CA ASP A 128 -0.43 -9.43 -18.16
C ASP A 128 -1.45 -8.34 -18.53
N GLY A 129 -1.44 -7.21 -17.82
CA GLY A 129 -2.29 -6.05 -18.10
C GLY A 129 -3.67 -6.08 -17.43
N GLN A 130 -3.95 -7.07 -16.58
CA GLN A 130 -5.20 -7.14 -15.83
C GLN A 130 -5.13 -6.27 -14.55
N TRP A 131 -6.21 -5.54 -14.27
CA TRP A 131 -6.39 -4.86 -12.99
C TRP A 131 -7.14 -5.76 -12.01
N HIS A 132 -6.57 -5.94 -10.83
CA HIS A 132 -7.15 -6.62 -9.68
C HIS A 132 -7.42 -5.58 -8.59
N VAL A 133 -8.62 -5.58 -8.02
CA VAL A 133 -9.04 -4.57 -7.04
C VAL A 133 -9.45 -5.24 -5.75
N GLY A 134 -8.91 -4.74 -4.65
CA GLY A 134 -9.34 -5.08 -3.29
C GLY A 134 -9.62 -3.81 -2.50
N GLY A 135 -10.32 -3.94 -1.39
CA GLY A 135 -10.64 -2.79 -0.56
C GLY A 135 -11.34 -3.16 0.73
N ARG A 136 -11.50 -2.16 1.58
CA ARG A 136 -12.27 -2.23 2.83
C ARG A 136 -12.83 -0.85 3.15
N ILE A 137 -13.98 -0.82 3.81
CA ILE A 137 -14.55 0.40 4.38
C ILE A 137 -13.93 0.65 5.74
N VAL A 138 -13.49 1.89 5.98
CA VAL A 138 -13.05 2.36 7.29
C VAL A 138 -14.06 3.40 7.77
N ASP A 139 -14.62 3.20 8.95
CA ASP A 139 -15.43 4.22 9.63
C ASP A 139 -14.50 5.29 10.23
N ALA A 140 -14.93 6.54 10.25
CA ALA A 140 -14.13 7.66 10.75
C ALA A 140 -15.00 8.80 11.25
N ALA A 141 -14.63 9.37 12.40
CA ALA A 141 -15.22 10.61 12.90
C ALA A 141 -15.01 11.79 11.93
N GLY A 142 -13.92 11.74 11.13
CA GLY A 142 -13.68 12.62 9.99
C GLY A 142 -12.77 13.82 10.30
N GLY A 143 -12.65 14.72 9.31
CA GLY A 143 -11.89 15.98 9.43
C GLY A 143 -10.38 15.87 9.19
N GLY A 144 -9.85 14.68 8.92
CA GLY A 144 -8.42 14.43 8.81
C GLY A 144 -7.72 15.17 7.66
N CYS A 145 -8.43 15.55 6.59
CA CYS A 145 -7.83 16.27 5.47
C CYS A 145 -7.88 17.80 5.64
N THR A 146 -8.55 18.30 6.69
CA THR A 146 -8.89 19.72 6.90
C THR A 146 -8.30 20.33 8.17
N LEU A 147 -7.41 19.61 8.85
CA LEU A 147 -6.67 20.10 10.01
C LEU A 147 -5.22 20.43 9.62
N PRO A 148 -4.60 21.46 10.21
CA PRO A 148 -3.20 21.79 9.97
C PRO A 148 -2.28 20.68 10.47
N SER A 149 -1.11 20.56 9.86
CA SER A 149 0.01 19.77 10.39
C SER A 149 0.42 20.30 11.76
N LEU A 150 0.61 19.41 12.74
CA LEU A 150 1.01 19.82 14.09
C LEU A 150 2.49 20.20 14.14
N GLY A 151 3.31 19.65 13.23
CA GLY A 151 4.75 19.90 13.18
C GLY A 151 5.11 21.32 12.72
N SER A 152 4.32 21.96 11.86
CA SER A 152 4.65 23.27 11.27
C SER A 152 4.68 24.43 12.27
N GLU A 153 4.17 24.25 13.48
CA GLU A 153 4.16 25.28 14.53
C GLU A 153 5.45 25.31 15.37
N ASN A 154 6.36 24.34 15.22
CA ASN A 154 7.56 24.21 16.04
C ASN A 154 8.81 24.79 15.34
N SER A 155 9.61 25.62 16.01
CA SER A 155 10.75 26.35 15.41
C SER A 155 11.84 25.45 14.83
N ASP A 156 11.99 24.25 15.40
CA ASP A 156 13.04 23.28 15.02
C ASP A 156 12.58 22.33 13.90
N TRP A 157 11.33 22.44 13.46
CA TRP A 157 10.76 21.58 12.44
C TRP A 157 11.38 21.85 11.07
N ALA A 158 11.59 23.13 10.74
CA ALA A 158 12.17 23.53 9.46
C ALA A 158 13.61 23.03 9.29
N SER A 159 14.40 22.96 10.38
CA SER A 159 15.79 22.48 10.33
C SER A 159 15.92 20.96 10.19
N ARG A 160 14.84 20.23 10.46
CA ARG A 160 14.77 18.76 10.40
C ARG A 160 14.00 18.24 9.18
N MET A 161 13.58 19.14 8.29
CA MET A 161 12.83 18.77 7.08
C MET A 161 13.60 17.79 6.21
N GLY A 162 12.92 16.71 5.79
CA GLY A 162 13.51 15.66 4.99
C GLY A 162 14.33 14.64 5.79
N GLU A 163 14.52 14.82 7.10
CA GLU A 163 15.21 13.84 7.95
C GLU A 163 14.49 12.49 7.89
N VAL A 164 15.23 11.43 7.55
CA VAL A 164 14.72 10.08 7.47
C VAL A 164 15.30 9.25 8.61
N ILE A 165 14.41 8.63 9.39
CA ILE A 165 14.78 7.62 10.37
C ILE A 165 14.19 6.29 9.90
N GLY A 166 15.04 5.29 9.70
CA GLY A 166 14.59 4.00 9.22
C GLY A 166 15.37 2.84 9.80
N ARG A 167 14.80 1.65 9.63
CA ARG A 167 15.40 0.39 10.07
C ARG A 167 15.10 -0.71 9.06
N LEU A 168 16.09 -1.60 8.91
CA LEU A 168 15.99 -2.83 8.14
C LEU A 168 15.89 -4.04 9.09
N TRP A 169 14.98 -4.96 8.79
CA TRP A 169 14.88 -6.27 9.45
C TRP A 169 15.02 -7.36 8.40
N SER A 170 16.09 -8.14 8.50
CA SER A 170 16.32 -9.28 7.61
C SER A 170 15.46 -10.46 8.02
N ASN A 171 14.69 -10.99 7.06
CA ASN A 171 14.00 -12.27 7.14
C ASN A 171 14.70 -13.28 6.23
N LYS A 172 14.25 -14.54 6.21
CA LYS A 172 14.88 -15.63 5.44
C LYS A 172 15.14 -15.29 3.96
N ASP A 173 14.18 -14.63 3.30
CA ASP A 173 14.21 -14.40 1.84
C ASP A 173 13.98 -12.93 1.45
N SER A 174 13.89 -12.00 2.42
CA SER A 174 13.59 -10.58 2.17
C SER A 174 14.07 -9.69 3.30
N THR A 175 14.29 -8.41 3.03
CA THR A 175 14.53 -7.40 4.07
C THR A 175 13.32 -6.48 4.17
N ARG A 176 12.71 -6.39 5.35
CA ARG A 176 11.66 -5.41 5.63
C ARG A 176 12.31 -4.07 5.93
N LEU A 177 11.92 -3.04 5.19
CA LEU A 177 12.25 -1.65 5.45
C LEU A 177 11.04 -0.99 6.12
N ARG A 178 11.27 -0.28 7.22
CA ARG A 178 10.33 0.70 7.77
C ARG A 178 11.08 1.99 8.01
N LEU A 179 10.55 3.09 7.50
CA LEU A 179 11.10 4.42 7.71
C LEU A 179 10.03 5.41 8.09
N ARG A 180 10.47 6.52 8.65
CA ARG A 180 9.69 7.74 8.90
C ARG A 180 10.45 8.91 8.31
N ILE A 181 9.76 9.78 7.58
CA ILE A 181 10.33 11.00 6.99
C ILE A 181 9.72 12.19 7.72
N MET A 182 10.53 13.16 8.12
CA MET A 182 10.03 14.42 8.67
C MET A 182 9.49 15.28 7.52
N HIS A 183 8.17 15.43 7.43
CA HIS A 183 7.49 16.21 6.39
C HIS A 183 6.03 16.52 6.79
N PRO A 184 5.45 17.69 6.47
CA PRO A 184 4.13 18.05 6.99
C PRO A 184 2.99 17.33 6.24
N MET A 185 3.20 17.08 4.94
CA MET A 185 2.18 16.51 4.05
C MET A 185 0.88 17.34 4.08
N ASP A 186 1.01 18.64 3.89
CA ASP A 186 -0.12 19.56 3.86
C ASP A 186 -0.96 19.32 2.60
N THR A 187 -2.28 19.21 2.80
CA THR A 187 -3.22 18.86 1.73
C THR A 187 -3.59 20.03 0.84
N GLY A 188 -3.29 21.27 1.26
CA GLY A 188 -3.78 22.47 0.60
C GLY A 188 -5.28 22.77 0.83
N LEU A 189 -5.96 21.98 1.65
CA LEU A 189 -7.39 22.15 1.95
C LEU A 189 -7.66 23.04 3.18
N VAL A 190 -6.63 23.34 3.96
CA VAL A 190 -6.70 24.27 5.08
C VAL A 190 -6.55 25.71 4.55
N PRO A 191 -7.47 26.64 4.86
CA PRO A 191 -7.38 28.02 4.39
C PRO A 191 -6.03 28.67 4.72
N GLY A 192 -5.34 29.17 3.68
CA GLY A 192 -4.05 29.85 3.82
C GLY A 192 -2.82 28.93 3.87
N ILE A 193 -2.99 27.60 3.86
CA ILE A 193 -1.89 26.64 3.80
C ILE A 193 -1.88 25.99 2.41
N PRO A 194 -0.82 26.17 1.60
CA PRO A 194 -0.72 25.53 0.28
C PRO A 194 -0.45 24.03 0.41
N ALA A 195 -0.71 23.27 -0.66
CA ALA A 195 -0.35 21.86 -0.71
C ALA A 195 1.18 21.70 -0.67
N PHE A 196 1.67 20.89 0.27
CA PHE A 196 3.10 20.66 0.45
C PHE A 196 3.35 19.22 0.92
N TYR A 197 3.77 18.36 -0.01
CA TYR A 197 3.86 16.92 0.20
C TYR A 197 5.07 16.31 -0.52
N ILE A 198 5.62 15.24 0.06
CA ILE A 198 6.59 14.37 -0.63
C ILE A 198 5.88 13.84 -1.87
N ASN A 199 6.39 14.08 -3.07
CA ASN A 199 5.74 13.61 -4.30
C ASN A 199 6.35 12.31 -4.82
N ARG A 200 7.61 12.00 -4.45
CA ARG A 200 8.34 10.87 -4.99
C ARG A 200 9.39 10.32 -4.05
N LEU A 201 9.48 8.98 -3.96
CA LEU A 201 10.54 8.24 -3.30
C LEU A 201 11.03 7.10 -4.19
N GLU A 202 12.34 6.90 -4.27
CA GLU A 202 12.98 5.71 -4.83
C GLU A 202 13.80 5.00 -3.75
N PHE A 203 13.79 3.69 -3.81
CA PHE A 203 14.54 2.81 -2.92
C PHE A 203 15.57 2.10 -3.76
N LEU A 204 16.86 2.32 -3.51
CA LEU A 204 17.94 1.77 -4.30
C LEU A 204 18.76 0.76 -3.50
N ASP A 205 19.30 -0.21 -4.21
CA ASP A 205 20.30 -1.10 -3.68
C ASP A 205 21.70 -0.42 -3.60
N PRO A 206 22.71 -1.07 -3.01
CA PRO A 206 24.05 -0.49 -2.89
C PRO A 206 24.77 -0.22 -4.22
N LYS A 207 24.29 -0.79 -5.33
CA LYS A 207 24.83 -0.58 -6.68
C LYS A 207 24.08 0.53 -7.43
N GLY A 208 23.04 1.11 -6.83
CA GLY A 208 22.19 2.14 -7.44
C GLY A 208 21.05 1.56 -8.30
N GLU A 209 20.74 0.27 -8.21
CA GLU A 209 19.57 -0.31 -8.88
C GLU A 209 18.30 0.04 -8.10
N THR A 210 17.29 0.62 -8.76
CA THR A 210 16.00 0.93 -8.13
C THR A 210 15.24 -0.34 -7.79
N LEU A 211 15.08 -0.61 -6.50
CA LEU A 211 14.33 -1.73 -5.95
C LEU A 211 12.81 -1.50 -5.98
N SER A 212 12.34 -0.26 -5.79
CA SER A 212 10.93 0.14 -5.82
C SER A 212 10.82 1.66 -5.99
N ARG A 213 9.69 2.14 -6.51
CA ARG A 213 9.33 3.57 -6.51
C ARG A 213 7.98 3.81 -5.88
N LEU A 214 7.85 4.92 -5.17
CA LEU A 214 6.58 5.40 -4.65
C LEU A 214 6.32 6.82 -5.17
N PHE A 215 5.07 7.05 -5.55
CA PHE A 215 4.54 8.38 -5.79
C PHE A 215 3.50 8.64 -4.71
N LEU A 216 3.74 9.66 -3.89
CA LEU A 216 2.89 9.98 -2.76
C LEU A 216 2.08 11.22 -3.09
N TYR A 217 0.91 11.31 -2.47
CA TYR A 217 -0.03 12.42 -2.65
C TYR A 217 -0.40 13.02 -1.29
N GLU A 218 -1.07 14.15 -1.35
CA GLU A 218 -1.55 14.96 -0.24
C GLU A 218 -2.19 14.17 0.92
N PRO A 219 -3.01 13.12 0.69
CA PRO A 219 -3.68 12.42 1.79
C PRO A 219 -2.78 11.56 2.65
N VAL A 220 -1.52 11.33 2.28
CA VAL A 220 -0.58 10.60 3.16
C VAL A 220 -0.39 11.40 4.46
N SER A 221 -0.38 10.72 5.61
CA SER A 221 -0.28 11.37 6.92
C SER A 221 1.02 12.16 7.10
N GLU A 222 0.96 13.16 7.99
CA GLU A 222 2.15 13.88 8.46
C GLU A 222 3.23 12.89 8.94
N ASN A 223 4.50 13.27 8.76
CA ASN A 223 5.65 12.45 9.08
C ASN A 223 5.55 11.04 8.49
N PRO A 224 5.49 10.91 7.13
CA PRO A 224 5.14 9.66 6.47
C PRO A 224 5.93 8.46 7.00
N VAL A 225 5.19 7.46 7.49
CA VAL A 225 5.76 6.16 7.84
C VAL A 225 5.53 5.22 6.67
N ILE A 226 6.59 4.70 6.08
CA ILE A 226 6.52 3.79 4.92
C ILE A 226 7.13 2.44 5.30
N THR A 227 6.44 1.36 4.92
CA THR A 227 6.92 -0.03 5.08
C THR A 227 6.94 -0.73 3.74
N LEU A 228 8.05 -1.37 3.39
CA LEU A 228 8.23 -2.17 2.18
C LEU A 228 8.93 -3.49 2.51
N ASP A 229 8.65 -4.54 1.73
CA ASP A 229 9.44 -5.77 1.74
C ASP A 229 10.30 -5.82 0.47
N LEU A 230 11.60 -5.66 0.65
CA LEU A 230 12.60 -5.61 -0.42
C LEU A 230 13.29 -6.97 -0.57
N PRO A 231 13.98 -7.25 -1.70
CA PRO A 231 14.93 -8.35 -1.77
C PRO A 231 15.91 -8.30 -0.60
N GLN A 232 16.48 -9.44 -0.22
CA GLN A 232 17.46 -9.46 0.87
C GLN A 232 18.64 -8.51 0.57
N ARG A 233 18.80 -7.52 1.46
CA ARG A 233 19.79 -6.44 1.38
C ARG A 233 20.23 -6.03 2.78
N ASP A 234 21.50 -5.69 2.91
CA ASP A 234 22.11 -5.21 4.15
C ASP A 234 22.12 -3.67 4.24
N SER A 235 21.92 -2.99 3.11
CA SER A 235 21.67 -1.55 3.09
C SER A 235 20.76 -1.14 1.94
N VAL A 236 20.00 -0.07 2.15
CA VAL A 236 19.10 0.54 1.17
C VAL A 236 19.32 2.05 1.22
N THR A 237 19.43 2.66 0.05
CA THR A 237 19.42 4.13 -0.09
C THR A 237 18.00 4.55 -0.45
N VAL A 238 17.49 5.57 0.22
CA VAL A 238 16.23 6.23 -0.08
C VAL A 238 16.55 7.59 -0.65
N ILE A 239 16.03 7.90 -1.83
CA ILE A 239 16.12 9.24 -2.43
C ILE A 239 14.71 9.71 -2.82
N GLY A 240 14.49 11.01 -2.88
CA GLY A 240 13.19 11.54 -3.27
C GLY A 240 13.13 13.06 -3.22
N THR A 241 11.93 13.56 -3.47
CA THR A 241 11.64 14.99 -3.47
C THR A 241 10.24 15.25 -2.93
N ASP A 242 10.01 16.48 -2.47
CA ASP A 242 8.68 17.04 -2.34
C ASP A 242 8.24 17.83 -3.58
N ASN A 243 7.00 18.32 -3.58
CA ASN A 243 6.44 19.10 -4.66
C ASN A 243 7.04 20.51 -4.83
N ASN A 244 7.95 20.94 -3.94
CA ASN A 244 8.75 22.16 -4.06
C ASN A 244 10.21 21.88 -4.47
N GLY A 245 10.58 20.60 -4.60
CA GLY A 245 11.91 20.17 -5.00
C GLY A 245 12.91 20.01 -3.85
N ASN A 246 12.49 20.08 -2.58
CA ASN A 246 13.42 19.79 -1.49
C ASN A 246 13.73 18.28 -1.47
N PRO A 247 15.00 17.90 -1.26
CA PRO A 247 15.42 16.52 -1.34
C PRO A 247 15.05 15.74 -0.07
N VAL A 248 14.77 14.45 -0.26
CA VAL A 248 14.78 13.44 0.79
C VAL A 248 15.91 12.48 0.46
N GLU A 249 16.89 12.31 1.35
CA GLU A 249 17.99 11.37 1.13
C GLU A 249 18.42 10.71 2.44
N ALA A 250 18.55 9.39 2.42
CA ALA A 250 19.15 8.64 3.52
C ALA A 250 19.67 7.28 3.09
N ARG A 251 20.70 6.80 3.80
CA ARG A 251 21.16 5.42 3.71
C ARG A 251 20.82 4.69 5.00
N ILE A 252 20.17 3.54 4.88
CA ILE A 252 19.73 2.72 6.00
C ILE A 252 20.46 1.39 5.92
N MET A 253 21.02 0.93 7.03
CA MET A 253 21.79 -0.31 7.12
C MET A 253 21.13 -1.29 8.10
N THR A 254 21.42 -2.57 7.96
CA THR A 254 21.04 -3.60 8.94
C THR A 254 21.96 -3.49 10.16
N GLY A 255 21.37 -3.35 11.35
CA GLY A 255 22.10 -3.00 12.59
C GLY A 255 21.77 -1.58 13.03
N LEU A 256 21.89 -1.28 14.31
CA LEU A 256 21.49 0.01 14.88
C LEU A 256 22.25 1.17 14.21
N ASN A 257 21.51 2.15 13.66
CA ASN A 257 22.04 3.51 13.55
C ASN A 257 22.10 4.05 14.98
N GLU A 258 23.21 3.79 15.69
CA GLU A 258 23.64 4.75 16.71
C GLU A 258 23.98 6.03 15.94
N VAL A 259 23.15 7.04 16.14
CA VAL A 259 23.47 8.41 15.76
C VAL A 259 24.65 8.81 16.64
N GLU A 260 25.84 8.91 16.05
CA GLU A 260 26.93 9.65 16.70
C GLU A 260 26.45 11.12 16.78
N LEU A 261 26.20 11.55 18.02
CA LEU A 261 25.85 12.92 18.39
C LEU A 261 27.07 13.84 18.30
#